data_AF-A0A3P1WPY5-F1
#
_entry.id   AF-A0A3P1WPY5-F1
#
_cell.length_a   1.000
_cell.length_b   1.000
_cell.length_c   1.000
_cell.angle_alpha   90.00
_cell.angle_beta   90.00
_cell.angle_gamma   90.00
#
_symmetry.space_group_name_H-M   'P 1'
#
loop_
_entity.id
_entity.type
_entity.pdbx_description
1 polymer ?
#
loop_
_entity_poly.entity_id
_entity_poly.type
_entity_poly.pdbx_seq_one_letter_code
_entity_poly.pdbx_strand_id
1 'polypeptide(L)' 'MPTLYIRDVPADVAEALKERAAAQGQSLSAFVNAELARVAARVPNAEIAERLRRMDREHGVSRDEILAAVTAGRR' A
#
# COMPACT_ATOMS: atom_id res chain seq x y z
N MET A 1 -8.00 20.94 -1.63
CA MET A 1 -8.20 19.53 -1.21
C MET A 1 -9.29 18.93 -2.09
N PRO A 2 -9.09 17.75 -2.67
CA PRO A 2 -10.15 17.05 -3.39
C PRO A 2 -11.20 16.51 -2.40
N THR A 3 -12.47 16.48 -2.82
CA THR A 3 -13.57 15.89 -2.07
C THR A 3 -14.06 14.65 -2.81
N LEU A 4 -14.22 13.54 -2.10
CA LEU A 4 -14.79 12.30 -2.63
C LEU A 4 -16.24 12.17 -2.17
N TYR A 5 -17.15 11.92 -3.11
CA TYR A 5 -18.53 11.55 -2.83
C TYR A 5 -18.75 10.09 -3.21
N ILE A 6 -19.14 9.27 -2.24
CA ILE A 6 -19.37 7.83 -2.44
C ILE A 6 -20.88 7.60 -2.46
N ARG A 7 -21.38 7.05 -3.57
CA ARG A 7 -22.80 6.71 -3.74
C ARG A 7 -23.07 5.26 -3.39
N ASP A 8 -24.33 5.00 -3.06
CA ASP A 8 -24.88 3.66 -2.91
C ASP A 8 -24.12 2.80 -1.89
N VAL A 9 -23.62 3.42 -0.81
CA VAL A 9 -22.99 2.72 0.31
C VAL A 9 -24.07 1.93 1.05
N PRO A 10 -23.93 0.60 1.19
CA PRO A 10 -24.86 -0.19 1.97
C PRO A 10 -25.00 0.35 3.40
N ALA A 11 -26.23 0.37 3.93
CA ALA A 11 -26.51 0.99 5.22
C ALA A 11 -25.72 0.34 6.37
N ASP A 12 -25.61 -0.99 6.35
CA ASP A 12 -24.81 -1.76 7.31
C ASP A 12 -23.32 -1.39 7.27
N VAL A 13 -22.76 -1.15 6.08
CA VAL A 13 -21.38 -0.69 5.93
C VAL A 13 -21.22 0.71 6.49
N ALA A 14 -22.15 1.62 6.22
CA ALA A 14 -22.11 2.98 6.73
C ALA A 14 -22.15 3.02 8.27
N GLU A 15 -23.01 2.21 8.90
CA GLU A 15 -23.09 2.11 10.35
C GLU A 15 -21.82 1.51 10.96
N ALA A 16 -21.29 0.41 10.39
CA ALA A 16 -20.05 -0.18 10.87
C ALA A 16 -18.85 0.80 10.81
N LEU A 17 -18.79 1.65 9.77
CA LEU A 17 -17.75 2.68 9.68
C LEU A 17 -17.94 3.79 10.71
N LYS A 18 -19.18 4.20 11.01
CA LYS A 18 -19.48 5.17 12.07
C LYS A 18 -19.08 4.64 13.44
N GLU A 19 -19.42 3.39 13.76
CA GLU A 19 -19.05 2.75 15.02
C GLU A 19 -17.54 2.70 15.21
N ARG A 20 -16.80 2.32 14.16
CA ARG A 20 -15.33 2.30 14.19
C ARG A 20 -14.73 3.70 14.35
N ALA A 21 -15.28 4.71 13.67
CA ALA A 21 -14.85 6.08 13.81
C ALA A 21 -15.08 6.59 15.25
N ALA A 22 -16.25 6.32 15.82
CA ALA A 22 -16.60 6.68 17.19
C ALA A 22 -15.69 5.99 18.22
N ALA A 23 -15.38 4.70 18.03
CA ALA A 23 -14.45 3.95 18.88
C ALA A 23 -13.03 4.55 18.88
N GLN A 24 -12.64 5.27 17.82
CA GLN A 24 -11.36 5.95 17.71
C GLN A 24 -11.42 7.45 18.07
N GLY A 25 -12.59 7.95 18.50
CA GLY A 25 -12.78 9.37 18.82
C GLY A 25 -12.66 10.29 17.59
N GLN A 26 -12.91 9.78 16.39
CA GLN A 26 -12.78 10.49 15.12
C GLN A 26 -14.14 10.75 14.48
N SER A 27 -14.23 11.79 13.65
CA SER A 27 -15.35 11.93 12.73
C SER A 27 -15.29 10.85 11.66
N LEU A 28 -16.45 10.45 11.11
CA LEU A 28 -16.52 9.48 10.02
C LEU A 28 -15.66 9.89 8.81
N SER A 29 -15.66 11.18 8.45
CA SER A 29 -14.85 11.68 7.34
C SER A 29 -13.35 11.59 7.60
N ALA A 30 -12.89 11.87 8.82
CA ALA A 30 -11.50 11.71 9.21
C ALA A 30 -11.06 10.24 9.18
N PHE A 31 -11.90 9.36 9.75
CA PHE A 31 -11.65 7.93 9.76
C PHE A 31 -11.55 7.35 8.35
N VAL A 32 -12.54 7.62 7.49
CA VAL A 32 -12.57 7.12 6.10
C VAL A 32 -11.41 7.67 5.28
N ASN A 33 -11.04 8.96 5.45
CA ASN A 33 -9.86 9.50 4.79
C ASN A 33 -8.57 8.77 5.19
N ALA A 34 -8.41 8.43 6.46
CA ALA A 34 -7.25 7.68 6.95
C ALA A 34 -7.22 6.24 6.40
N GLU A 35 -8.38 5.59 6.29
CA GLU A 35 -8.50 4.26 5.67
C GLU A 35 -8.15 4.32 4.17
N LEU A 36 -8.68 5.30 3.43
CA LEU A 36 -8.37 5.49 2.01
C LEU A 36 -6.88 5.76 1.78
N ALA A 37 -6.24 6.55 2.65
CA ALA A 37 -4.81 6.78 2.60
C ALA A 37 -4.01 5.48 2.80
N ARG A 38 -4.44 4.61 3.74
CA ARG A 38 -3.83 3.29 3.95
C ARG A 38 -3.99 2.37 2.74
N VAL A 39 -5.16 2.38 2.10
CA VAL A 39 -5.40 1.63 0.86
C VAL A 39 -4.49 2.14 -0.26
N ALA A 40 -4.39 3.46 -0.44
CA ALA A 40 -3.55 4.06 -1.48
C ALA A 40 -2.05 3.85 -1.24
N ALA A 41 -1.61 3.80 0.02
CA ALA A 41 -0.21 3.54 0.35
C ALA A 41 0.23 2.11 0.00
N ARG A 42 -0.70 1.16 -0.10
CA ARG A 42 -0.39 -0.24 -0.40
C ARG A 42 -0.44 -0.50 -1.90
N VAL A 43 0.72 -0.38 -2.55
CA VAL A 43 0.87 -0.76 -3.97
C VAL A 43 0.64 -2.27 -4.13
N PRO A 44 -0.23 -2.73 -5.05
CA PRO A 44 -0.41 -4.15 -5.32
C PRO A 44 0.90 -4.82 -5.74
N ASN A 45 1.16 -6.04 -5.25
CA ASN A 45 2.37 -6.80 -5.62
C ASN A 45 2.52 -6.98 -7.14
N ALA A 46 1.41 -7.09 -7.87
CA ALA A 46 1.41 -7.16 -9.33
C ALA A 46 2.01 -5.91 -9.97
N GLU A 47 1.63 -4.72 -9.48
CA GLU A 47 2.16 -3.44 -9.95
C GLU A 47 3.63 -3.27 -9.54
N ILE A 48 4.01 -3.71 -8.34
CA ILE A 48 5.43 -3.75 -7.93
C ILE A 48 6.23 -4.64 -8.87
N ALA A 49 5.76 -5.86 -9.16
CA ALA A 49 6.44 -6.79 -10.05
C ALA A 49 6.55 -6.24 -11.48
N GLU A 50 5.52 -5.56 -11.96
CA GLU A 50 5.54 -4.91 -13.27
C GLU A 50 6.52 -3.74 -13.32
N ARG A 51 6.55 -2.92 -12.25
CA ARG A 51 7.55 -1.87 -12.10
C ARG A 51 8.96 -2.44 -12.12
N LEU A 52 9.22 -3.51 -11.36
CA LEU A 52 10.52 -4.18 -11.32
C LEU A 52 10.91 -4.83 -12.66
N ARG A 53 9.94 -5.25 -13.49
CA ARG A 53 10.20 -5.74 -14.85
C ARG A 53 10.57 -4.62 -15.81
N ARG A 54 9.99 -3.43 -15.65
CA ARG A 54 10.29 -2.24 -16.47
C ARG A 54 11.56 -1.51 -16.08
N MET A 55 12.06 -1.73 -14.86
CA MET A 55 13.31 -1.11 -14.43
C MET A 55 14.46 -1.67 -15.26
N ASP A 56 15.18 -0.77 -15.93
CA ASP A 56 16.46 -1.10 -16.54
C ASP A 56 17.45 -1.49 -15.43
N ARG A 57 18.04 -2.67 -15.58
CA ARG A 57 19.01 -3.25 -14.64
C ARG A 57 20.34 -3.58 -15.34
N GLU A 58 20.56 -3.05 -16.54
CA GLU A 58 21.78 -3.31 -17.31
C GLU A 58 23.06 -2.96 -16.53
N HIS A 59 23.00 -1.91 -15.71
CA HIS A 59 24.11 -1.45 -14.86
C HIS A 59 23.97 -1.88 -13.39
N GLY A 60 23.03 -2.78 -13.08
CA GLY A 60 22.79 -3.28 -11.73
C GLY A 60 23.73 -4.43 -11.36
N VAL A 61 23.93 -4.64 -10.05
CA VAL A 61 24.67 -5.80 -9.56
C VAL A 61 23.92 -7.08 -9.96
N SER A 62 24.63 -7.97 -10.63
CA SER A 62 24.09 -9.25 -11.08
C SER A 62 23.87 -10.20 -9.89
N ARG A 63 22.98 -11.18 -10.09
CA ARG A 63 22.75 -12.24 -9.11
C ARG A 63 24.05 -12.96 -8.76
N ASP A 64 24.91 -13.19 -9.74
CA ASP A 64 26.13 -13.98 -9.57
C ASP A 64 27.17 -13.20 -8.75
N GLU A 65 27.30 -11.89 -8.96
CA GLU A 65 28.13 -11.01 -8.12
C GLU A 65 27.66 -10.99 -6.66
N ILE A 66 26.34 -10.94 -6.43
CA ILE A 66 25.77 -11.01 -5.09
C ILE A 66 26.12 -12.34 -4.41
N LEU A 67 25.94 -13.46 -5.12
CA LEU A 67 26.23 -14.80 -4.58
C LEU A 67 27.73 -14.99 -4.29
N ALA A 68 28.59 -14.46 -5.16
CA ALA A 68 30.04 -14.47 -4.95
C ALA A 68 30.43 -13.69 -3.69
N ALA A 69 29.90 -12.48 -3.51
CA ALA A 69 30.17 -11.65 -2.33
C ALA A 69 29.68 -12.30 -1.03
N VAL A 70 28.46 -12.87 -1.03
CA VAL A 70 27.91 -13.58 0.13
C VAL A 70 28.76 -14.80 0.50
N THR A 71 29.25 -15.54 -0.49
CA THR A 71 30.10 -16.72 -0.25
C THR A 71 31.46 -16.32 0.29
N ALA A 72 32.05 -15.23 -0.22
CA ALA A 72 33.31 -14.69 0.25
C ALA A 72 33.24 -14.22 1.72
N GLY A 73 32.15 -13.58 2.14
CA GLY A 73 31.97 -13.11 3.53
C GLY A 73 31.64 -14.20 4.56
N ARG A 74 31.40 -15.45 4.14
CA ARG A 74 31.16 -16.61 5.02
C ARG A 74 32.44 -17.40 5.34
N ARG A 75 33.56 -17.04 4.72
CA ARG A 75 34.90 -17.56 5.02
C ARG A 75 35.59 -16.66 6.04
#